data_AF-A0A933EWI1-F1
#
_entry.id   AF-A0A933EWI1-F1
#
_cell.length_a   1.000
_cell.length_b   1.000
_cell.length_c   1.000
_cell.angle_alpha   90.00
_cell.angle_beta   90.00
_cell.angle_gamma   90.00
#
_symmetry.space_group_name_H-M   'P 1'
#
loop_
_entity.id
_entity.type
_entity.pdbx_description
1 polymer ?
#
loop_
_entity_poly.entity_id
_entity_poly.type
_entity_poly.pdbx_seq_one_letter_code
_entity_poly.pdbx_strand_id
1 'polypeptide(L)'
;MSTAVIPYISESHPVTGVTNSKLGTWCFLASEVMLFGGLFSAYVLLRTGTLEWPHGKELLNVPLATVNTLVLITSSVTMVMSWASLVMKSLSRYRFFMGLTILLGLAFLVVKAFEYGHKFQHHLFPSTGTFYAVYFTLTGLHGLHVLGGILVNLYFLVPGSRLWRTNPEQFTGRIECAGLYWHFVDLVWIFLFPVLYLL
;
A
#
# COMPACT_ATOMS: atom_id res chain seq x y z
N MET A 1 -3.05 -34.64 -22.70
CA MET A 1 -3.62 -33.28 -22.63
C MET A 1 -2.51 -32.31 -22.94
N SER A 2 -2.56 -31.65 -24.10
CA SER A 2 -1.60 -30.60 -24.48
C SER A 2 -1.78 -29.43 -23.52
N THR A 3 -0.80 -29.14 -22.68
CA THR A 3 -0.79 -27.92 -21.88
C THR A 3 -0.64 -26.77 -22.87
N ALA A 4 -1.75 -26.12 -23.22
CA ALA A 4 -1.72 -24.88 -23.97
C ALA A 4 -0.83 -23.91 -23.19
N VAL A 5 0.41 -23.73 -23.66
CA VAL A 5 1.32 -22.73 -23.12
C VAL A 5 0.70 -21.40 -23.51
N ILE A 6 -0.05 -20.80 -22.58
CA ILE A 6 -0.59 -19.46 -22.77
C ILE A 6 0.62 -18.56 -23.00
N PRO A 7 0.81 -17.98 -24.20
CA PRO A 7 1.97 -17.15 -24.47
C PRO A 7 1.88 -15.91 -23.59
N TYR A 8 2.80 -15.78 -22.63
CA TYR A 8 2.96 -14.54 -21.88
C TYR A 8 3.92 -13.65 -22.66
N ILE A 9 3.42 -12.51 -23.14
CA ILE A 9 4.24 -11.53 -23.85
C ILE A 9 5.06 -10.78 -22.79
N SER A 10 6.33 -11.14 -22.62
CA SER A 10 7.30 -10.34 -21.84
C SER A 10 7.89 -9.19 -22.64
N GLU A 11 7.72 -9.20 -23.95
CA GLU A 11 8.20 -8.16 -24.85
C GLU A 11 7.38 -6.87 -24.70
N SER A 12 8.06 -5.73 -24.76
CA SER A 12 7.43 -4.42 -24.83
C SER A 12 6.63 -4.30 -26.10
N HIS A 13 5.39 -3.80 -26.02
CA HIS A 13 4.59 -3.58 -27.22
C HIS A 13 5.29 -2.55 -28.13
N PRO A 14 5.45 -2.80 -29.44
CA PRO A 14 6.30 -2.01 -30.33
C PRO A 14 5.91 -0.53 -30.45
N VAL A 15 4.64 -0.20 -30.17
CA VAL A 15 4.13 1.19 -30.23
C VAL A 15 4.24 1.91 -28.88
N THR A 16 4.07 1.21 -27.75
CA THR A 16 4.00 1.85 -26.42
C THR A 16 5.28 1.69 -25.60
N GLY A 17 6.16 0.74 -25.96
CA GLY A 17 7.39 0.45 -25.22
C GLY A 17 7.16 -0.17 -23.83
N VAL A 18 5.92 -0.48 -23.46
CA VAL A 18 5.52 -0.94 -22.13
C VAL A 18 4.97 -2.37 -22.21
N THR A 19 5.33 -3.21 -21.24
CA THR A 19 4.81 -4.58 -21.13
C THR A 19 3.34 -4.58 -20.66
N ASN A 20 2.54 -5.54 -21.11
CA ASN A 20 1.12 -5.66 -20.71
C ASN A 20 0.91 -5.67 -19.19
N SER A 21 1.81 -6.28 -18.41
CA SER A 21 1.75 -6.28 -16.95
C SER A 21 1.88 -4.89 -16.33
N LYS A 22 2.75 -4.04 -16.89
CA LYS A 22 2.92 -2.65 -16.41
C LYS A 22 1.69 -1.81 -16.76
N LEU A 23 1.18 -1.94 -17.99
CA LEU A 23 -0.04 -1.25 -18.42
C LEU A 23 -1.24 -1.63 -17.52
N GLY A 24 -1.42 -2.92 -17.25
CA GLY A 24 -2.46 -3.42 -16.37
C GLY A 24 -2.32 -2.89 -14.93
N THR A 25 -1.08 -2.82 -14.42
CA THR A 25 -0.80 -2.23 -13.10
C THR A 25 -1.19 -0.74 -13.07
N TRP A 26 -0.80 0.05 -14.07
CA TRP A 26 -1.18 1.46 -14.14
C TRP A 26 -2.70 1.68 -14.23
N CYS A 27 -3.39 0.86 -15.03
CA CYS A 27 -4.85 0.91 -15.13
C CYS A 27 -5.53 0.58 -13.79
N PHE A 28 -5.03 -0.45 -13.10
CA PHE A 28 -5.48 -0.80 -11.75
C PHE A 28 -5.23 0.35 -10.76
N LEU A 29 -4.02 0.94 -10.75
CA LEU A 29 -3.70 2.09 -9.91
C LEU A 29 -4.61 3.29 -10.18
N ALA A 30 -4.93 3.57 -11.45
CA ALA A 30 -5.88 4.62 -11.79
C ALA A 30 -7.28 4.37 -11.19
N SER A 31 -7.75 3.12 -11.19
CA SER A 31 -9.02 2.77 -10.56
C SER A 31 -9.00 2.96 -9.03
N GLU A 32 -7.87 2.65 -8.39
CA GLU A 32 -7.69 2.86 -6.94
C GLU A 32 -7.63 4.35 -6.59
N VAL A 33 -7.00 5.19 -7.42
CA VAL A 33 -7.04 6.65 -7.27
C VAL A 33 -8.48 7.17 -7.28
N MET A 34 -9.34 6.66 -8.16
CA MET A 34 -10.75 7.06 -8.22
C MET A 34 -11.51 6.59 -6.97
N LEU A 35 -11.27 5.37 -6.51
CA LEU A 35 -11.90 4.81 -5.32
C LEU A 35 -11.55 5.60 -4.05
N PHE A 36 -10.27 5.86 -3.79
CA PHE A 36 -9.85 6.69 -2.65
C PHE A 36 -10.25 8.16 -2.85
N GLY A 37 -10.15 8.69 -4.07
CA GLY A 37 -10.56 10.05 -4.40
C GLY A 37 -12.04 10.32 -4.10
N GLY A 38 -12.93 9.36 -4.38
CA GLY A 38 -14.34 9.43 -4.00
C GLY A 38 -14.55 9.47 -2.50
N LEU A 39 -13.85 8.63 -1.74
CA LEU A 39 -13.93 8.60 -0.27
C LEU A 39 -13.36 9.87 0.38
N PHE A 40 -12.25 10.39 -0.15
CA PHE A 40 -11.69 11.68 0.27
C PHE A 40 -12.66 12.83 0.00
N SER A 41 -13.30 12.85 -1.17
CA SER A 41 -14.29 13.86 -1.52
C SER A 41 -15.50 13.81 -0.58
N ALA A 42 -15.97 12.60 -0.25
CA ALA A 42 -17.04 12.42 0.74
C ALA A 42 -16.64 12.97 2.12
N TYR A 43 -15.42 12.71 2.60
CA TYR A 43 -14.92 13.28 3.86
C TYR A 43 -14.92 14.82 3.83
N VAL A 44 -14.36 15.42 2.79
CA VAL A 44 -14.27 16.88 2.66
C VAL A 44 -15.66 17.52 2.66
N LEU A 45 -16.61 16.96 1.90
CA LEU A 45 -17.99 17.48 1.86
C LEU A 45 -18.68 17.40 3.22
N LEU A 46 -18.52 16.28 3.93
CA LEU A 46 -19.07 16.11 5.29
C LEU A 46 -18.43 17.09 6.28
N ARG A 47 -17.11 17.30 6.19
CA ARG A 47 -16.36 18.25 7.02
C ARG A 47 -16.81 19.70 6.80
N THR A 48 -17.03 20.11 5.55
CA THR A 48 -17.45 21.48 5.21
C THR A 48 -18.94 21.72 5.43
N GLY A 49 -19.74 20.65 5.51
CA GLY A 49 -21.20 20.73 5.67
C GLY A 49 -21.68 20.97 7.10
N THR A 50 -20.79 20.95 8.09
CA THR A 50 -21.14 21.11 9.52
C THR A 50 -20.33 22.24 10.16
N LEU A 51 -20.96 23.07 10.98
CA LEU A 51 -20.30 24.18 11.70
C LEU A 51 -19.35 23.69 12.80
N GLU A 52 -19.68 22.59 13.46
CA GLU A 52 -18.85 21.93 14.48
C GLU A 52 -18.49 20.53 14.00
N TRP A 53 -17.19 20.29 13.78
CA TRP A 53 -16.65 18.98 13.46
C TRP A 53 -15.60 18.62 14.51
N PRO A 54 -15.56 17.35 14.98
CA PRO A 54 -14.56 16.92 15.93
C PRO A 54 -13.14 17.10 15.37
N HIS A 55 -12.27 17.77 16.13
CA HIS A 55 -10.88 17.96 15.72
C HIS A 55 -10.12 16.63 15.83
N GLY A 56 -9.62 16.13 14.69
CA GLY A 56 -8.86 14.87 14.64
C GLY A 56 -7.67 14.85 15.61
N LYS A 57 -7.05 16.01 15.88
CA LYS A 57 -5.92 16.16 16.82
C LYS A 57 -6.26 15.82 18.27
N GLU A 58 -7.51 16.01 18.69
CA GLU A 58 -7.96 15.76 20.06
C GLU A 58 -8.40 14.29 20.24
N LEU A 59 -8.82 13.65 19.16
CA LEU A 59 -9.33 12.27 19.15
C LEU A 59 -8.27 11.23 18.76
N LEU A 60 -7.16 11.67 18.15
CA LEU A 60 -6.15 10.81 17.54
C LEU A 60 -4.75 11.14 18.05
N ASN A 61 -3.93 10.10 18.24
CA ASN A 61 -2.55 10.27 18.68
C ASN A 61 -1.65 10.68 17.50
N VAL A 62 -1.49 11.99 17.32
CA VAL A 62 -0.69 12.58 16.23
C VAL A 62 0.79 12.13 16.29
N PRO A 63 1.49 12.13 17.43
CA PRO A 63 2.88 11.64 17.50
C PRO A 63 3.04 10.19 17.03
N LEU A 64 2.15 9.29 17.48
CA LEU A 64 2.20 7.89 17.09
C LEU A 64 1.93 7.72 15.59
N ALA A 65 0.97 8.47 15.05
CA ALA A 65 0.66 8.45 13.63
C ALA A 65 1.79 9.04 12.77
N THR A 66 2.48 10.08 13.23
CA THR A 66 3.67 10.64 12.54
C THR A 66 4.80 9.62 12.47
N VAL A 67 5.11 8.94 13.59
CA VAL A 67 6.12 7.86 13.60
C VAL A 67 5.71 6.75 12.63
N ASN A 68 4.43 6.39 12.61
CA ASN A 68 3.95 5.33 11.74
C ASN A 68 4.03 5.71 10.25
N THR A 69 3.78 6.97 9.91
CA THR A 69 3.99 7.50 8.55
C THR A 69 5.48 7.47 8.16
N LEU A 70 6.40 7.80 9.07
CA LEU A 70 7.84 7.66 8.82
C LEU A 70 8.26 6.21 8.57
N VAL A 71 7.67 5.26 9.31
CA VAL A 71 7.89 3.82 9.11
C VAL A 71 7.45 3.40 7.70
N LEU A 72 6.28 3.85 7.22
CA LEU A 72 5.82 3.56 5.85
C LEU A 72 6.71 4.20 4.79
N ILE A 73 7.09 5.46 4.93
CA ILE A 73 7.98 6.13 3.97
C ILE A 73 9.32 5.38 3.88
N THR A 74 9.86 4.96 5.03
CA THR A 74 11.07 4.15 5.09
C THR A 74 10.85 2.79 4.40
N SER A 75 9.69 2.17 4.60
CA SER A 75 9.31 0.94 3.89
C SER A 75 9.33 1.12 2.37
N SER A 76 8.79 2.22 1.87
CA SER A 76 8.85 2.57 0.44
C SER A 76 10.28 2.63 -0.08
N VAL A 77 11.19 3.30 0.64
CA VAL A 77 12.60 3.37 0.24
C VAL A 77 13.22 1.98 0.17
N THR A 78 12.95 1.12 1.16
CA THR A 78 13.45 -0.26 1.16
C THR A 78 12.90 -1.08 -0.01
N MET A 79 11.67 -0.83 -0.46
CA MET A 79 11.09 -1.50 -1.63
C MET A 79 11.84 -1.14 -2.92
N VAL A 80 12.16 0.14 -3.15
CA VAL A 80 12.99 0.57 -4.29
C VAL A 80 14.38 -0.07 -4.23
N MET A 81 14.99 -0.10 -3.05
CA MET A 81 16.30 -0.73 -2.86
C MET A 81 16.27 -2.23 -3.13
N SER A 82 15.16 -2.90 -2.84
CA SER A 82 14.95 -4.32 -3.16
C SER A 82 14.95 -4.55 -4.67
N TRP A 83 14.24 -3.71 -5.43
CA TRP A 83 14.21 -3.77 -6.89
C TRP A 83 15.57 -3.42 -7.50
N ALA A 84 16.22 -2.34 -7.03
CA ALA A 84 17.56 -1.97 -7.48
C ALA A 84 18.59 -3.10 -7.23
N SER A 85 18.44 -3.84 -6.12
CA SER A 85 19.27 -5.01 -5.83
C SER A 85 19.10 -6.15 -6.85
N LEU A 86 17.89 -6.34 -7.40
CA LEU A 86 17.63 -7.28 -8.49
C LEU A 86 18.28 -6.80 -9.80
N VAL A 87 18.21 -5.51 -10.10
CA VAL A 87 18.90 -4.93 -11.27
C VAL A 87 20.42 -5.15 -11.17
N MET A 88 21.00 -5.02 -9.97
CA MET A 88 22.40 -5.34 -9.68
C MET A 88 22.70 -6.84 -9.57
N LYS A 89 21.75 -7.72 -9.94
CA LYS A 89 21.85 -9.19 -9.87
C LYS A 89 22.19 -9.75 -8.48
N SER A 90 21.90 -9.00 -7.42
CA SER A 90 22.20 -9.37 -6.02
C SER A 90 20.95 -9.87 -5.29
N LEU A 91 20.74 -11.19 -5.31
CA LEU A 91 19.59 -11.80 -4.63
C LEU A 91 19.64 -11.68 -3.11
N SER A 92 20.82 -11.71 -2.51
CA SER A 92 20.95 -11.63 -1.05
C SER A 92 20.45 -10.28 -0.52
N ARG A 93 20.87 -9.19 -1.19
CA ARG A 93 20.40 -7.83 -0.87
C ARG A 93 18.91 -7.67 -1.14
N TYR A 94 18.40 -8.22 -2.24
CA TYR A 94 16.97 -8.25 -2.53
C TYR A 94 16.16 -8.85 -1.37
N ARG A 95 16.55 -10.03 -0.87
CA ARG A 95 15.84 -10.70 0.22
C ARG A 95 15.87 -9.89 1.52
N PHE A 96 16.99 -9.27 1.81
CA PHE A 96 17.14 -8.40 2.98
C PHE A 96 16.20 -7.18 2.89
N PHE A 97 16.25 -6.43 1.80
CA PHE A 97 15.42 -5.23 1.63
C PHE A 97 13.93 -5.56 1.53
N MET A 98 13.56 -6.60 0.77
CA MET A 98 12.17 -7.05 0.68
C MET A 98 11.63 -7.53 2.03
N GLY A 99 12.45 -8.28 2.80
CA GLY A 99 12.08 -8.69 4.16
C GLY A 99 11.89 -7.49 5.09
N LEU A 100 12.73 -6.46 4.95
CA LEU A 100 12.62 -5.21 5.70
C LEU A 100 11.33 -4.45 5.35
N THR A 101 10.98 -4.35 4.06
CA THR A 101 9.71 -3.75 3.60
C THR A 101 8.50 -4.44 4.23
N ILE A 102 8.48 -5.78 4.23
CA ILE A 102 7.41 -6.57 4.84
C ILE A 102 7.33 -6.32 6.34
N LEU A 103 8.47 -6.31 7.04
CA LEU A 103 8.52 -6.08 8.48
C LEU A 103 8.00 -4.69 8.85
N LEU A 104 8.40 -3.66 8.11
CA LEU A 104 7.93 -2.29 8.33
C LEU A 104 6.42 -2.15 8.03
N GLY A 105 5.92 -2.80 6.98
CA GLY A 105 4.48 -2.86 6.70
C GLY A 105 3.68 -3.58 7.80
N LEU A 106 4.22 -4.67 8.36
CA LEU A 106 3.61 -5.35 9.50
C LEU A 106 3.63 -4.48 10.76
N ALA A 107 4.74 -3.80 11.04
CA ALA A 107 4.83 -2.85 12.15
C ALA A 107 3.75 -1.76 12.03
N PHE A 108 3.51 -1.26 10.81
CA PHE A 108 2.44 -0.30 10.55
C PHE A 108 1.05 -0.83 10.91
N LEU A 109 0.74 -2.06 10.48
CA LEU A 109 -0.54 -2.71 10.80
C LEU A 109 -0.70 -2.97 12.30
N VAL A 110 0.36 -3.38 12.99
CA VAL A 110 0.34 -3.63 14.44
C VAL A 110 0.06 -2.34 15.20
N VAL A 111 0.76 -1.24 14.88
CA VAL A 111 0.52 0.07 15.51
C VAL A 111 -0.93 0.52 15.27
N LYS A 112 -1.47 0.30 14.06
CA LYS A 112 -2.87 0.63 13.75
C LYS A 112 -3.88 -0.25 14.49
N ALA A 113 -3.60 -1.54 14.63
CA ALA A 113 -4.44 -2.45 15.40
C ALA A 113 -4.53 -2.04 16.87
N PHE A 114 -3.42 -1.58 17.47
CA PHE A 114 -3.42 -1.02 18.82
C PHE A 114 -4.24 0.27 18.93
N GLU A 115 -4.10 1.19 17.96
CA GLU A 115 -4.89 2.43 17.92
C GLU A 115 -6.41 2.14 17.81
N TYR A 116 -6.79 1.14 17.01
CA TYR A 116 -8.17 0.67 16.89
C TYR A 116 -8.66 0.02 18.18
N GLY A 117 -7.85 -0.87 18.78
CA GLY A 117 -8.19 -1.55 20.03
C GLY A 117 -8.48 -0.57 21.17
N HIS A 118 -7.66 0.47 21.31
CA HIS A 118 -7.87 1.50 22.32
C HIS A 118 -9.19 2.27 22.07
N LYS A 119 -9.57 2.52 20.82
CA LYS A 119 -10.85 3.18 20.48
C LYS A 119 -12.07 2.32 20.75
N PHE A 120 -11.99 1.02 20.46
CA PHE A 120 -13.06 0.08 20.77
C PHE A 120 -13.28 -0.06 22.28
N GLN A 121 -12.22 0.03 23.08
CA GLN A 121 -12.32 0.06 24.54
C GLN A 121 -13.04 1.30 25.07
N HIS A 122 -12.92 2.44 24.37
CA HIS A 122 -13.66 3.67 24.68
C HIS A 122 -15.06 3.72 24.04
N HIS A 123 -15.57 2.58 23.55
CA HIS A 123 -16.87 2.46 22.88
C HIS A 123 -17.05 3.37 21.64
N LEU A 124 -15.95 3.76 20.98
CA LEU A 124 -15.97 4.58 19.77
C LEU A 124 -16.08 3.66 18.54
N PHE A 125 -17.31 3.39 18.12
CA PHE A 125 -17.62 2.53 16.96
C PHE A 125 -17.87 3.34 15.69
N PRO A 126 -17.81 2.71 14.50
CA PRO A 126 -18.27 3.36 13.27
C PRO A 126 -19.71 3.91 13.36
N SER A 127 -20.55 3.34 14.23
CA SER A 127 -21.94 3.76 14.45
C SER A 127 -22.09 4.96 15.39
N THR A 128 -21.05 5.38 16.13
CA THR A 128 -21.19 6.46 17.13
C THR A 128 -21.11 7.86 16.54
N GLY A 129 -20.64 8.01 15.29
CA GLY A 129 -20.64 9.30 14.63
C GLY A 129 -20.06 9.25 13.22
N THR A 130 -20.48 10.21 12.39
CA THR A 130 -20.09 10.33 10.99
C THR A 130 -18.58 10.42 10.81
N PHE A 131 -17.86 11.10 11.73
CA PHE A 131 -16.40 11.15 11.72
C PHE A 131 -15.76 9.76 11.88
N TYR A 132 -16.20 8.98 12.88
CA TYR A 132 -15.68 7.63 13.10
C TYR A 132 -16.03 6.68 11.94
N ALA A 133 -17.25 6.79 11.39
CA ALA A 133 -17.65 6.00 10.22
C ALA A 133 -16.70 6.21 9.03
N VAL A 134 -16.41 7.47 8.69
CA VAL A 134 -15.52 7.81 7.58
C VAL A 134 -14.06 7.48 7.91
N TYR A 135 -13.62 7.75 9.15
CA TYR A 135 -12.29 7.39 9.64
C TYR A 135 -12.03 5.89 9.50
N PHE A 136 -12.90 5.03 10.03
CA PHE A 136 -12.74 3.57 9.98
C PHE A 136 -12.84 3.04 8.55
N THR A 137 -13.70 3.63 7.71
CA THR A 137 -13.81 3.23 6.30
C THR A 137 -12.53 3.55 5.53
N LEU A 138 -12.02 4.78 5.60
CA LEU A 138 -10.80 5.20 4.91
C LEU A 138 -9.56 4.44 5.42
N THR A 139 -9.34 4.43 6.73
CA THR A 139 -8.17 3.79 7.33
C THR A 139 -8.24 2.27 7.25
N GLY A 140 -9.44 1.68 7.37
CA GLY A 140 -9.65 0.24 7.26
C GLY A 140 -9.42 -0.26 5.84
N LEU A 141 -9.97 0.44 4.83
CA LEU A 141 -9.74 0.10 3.44
C LEU A 141 -8.25 0.23 3.08
N HIS A 142 -7.59 1.30 3.52
CA HIS A 142 -6.14 1.42 3.36
C HIS A 142 -5.38 0.28 4.05
N GLY A 143 -5.75 -0.08 5.27
CA GLY A 143 -5.14 -1.21 6.00
C GLY A 143 -5.29 -2.54 5.25
N LEU A 144 -6.44 -2.77 4.61
CA LEU A 144 -6.65 -3.94 3.73
C LEU A 144 -5.72 -3.93 2.52
N HIS A 145 -5.47 -2.75 1.92
CA HIS A 145 -4.52 -2.62 0.81
C HIS A 145 -3.08 -2.91 1.26
N VAL A 146 -2.66 -2.39 2.41
CA VAL A 146 -1.34 -2.69 2.99
C VAL A 146 -1.22 -4.20 3.24
N LEU A 147 -2.23 -4.84 3.83
CA LEU A 147 -2.24 -6.29 4.04
C LEU A 147 -2.14 -7.07 2.72
N GLY A 148 -2.91 -6.68 1.70
CA GLY A 148 -2.84 -7.27 0.36
C GLY A 148 -1.44 -7.15 -0.24
N GLY A 149 -0.82 -5.97 -0.15
CA GLY A 149 0.56 -5.74 -0.58
C GLY A 149 1.58 -6.62 0.15
N ILE A 150 1.41 -6.81 1.47
CA ILE A 150 2.30 -7.65 2.28
C ILE A 150 2.22 -9.09 1.80
N LEU A 151 1.01 -9.60 1.57
CA LEU A 151 0.80 -10.95 1.06
C LEU A 151 1.45 -11.16 -0.31
N VAL A 152 1.31 -10.19 -1.21
CA VAL A 152 1.94 -10.22 -2.54
C VAL A 152 3.47 -10.18 -2.44
N ASN A 153 4.02 -9.29 -1.61
CA ASN A 153 5.47 -9.20 -1.39
C ASN A 153 6.04 -10.45 -0.72
N LEU A 154 5.30 -11.05 0.23
CA LEU A 154 5.67 -12.32 0.87
C LEU A 154 5.65 -13.48 -0.14
N TYR A 155 4.67 -13.51 -1.02
CA TYR A 155 4.62 -14.47 -2.13
C TYR A 155 5.84 -14.31 -3.06
N PHE A 156 6.25 -13.08 -3.38
CA PHE A 156 7.45 -12.87 -4.18
C PHE A 156 8.74 -13.24 -3.46
N LEU A 157 8.83 -12.98 -2.15
CA LEU A 157 9.99 -13.30 -1.33
C LEU A 157 10.19 -14.82 -1.16
N VAL A 158 9.12 -15.58 -0.92
CA VAL A 158 9.19 -17.02 -0.59
C VAL A 158 9.09 -17.89 -1.86
N PRO A 159 7.90 -18.22 -2.41
CA PRO A 159 7.80 -19.08 -3.59
C PRO A 159 8.30 -18.38 -4.86
N GLY A 160 8.09 -17.07 -5.00
CA GLY A 160 8.46 -16.29 -6.18
C GLY A 160 9.96 -16.22 -6.42
N SER A 161 10.79 -16.33 -5.38
CA SER A 161 12.25 -16.28 -5.50
C SER A 161 12.85 -17.43 -6.34
N ARG A 162 12.07 -18.50 -6.58
CA ARG A 162 12.46 -19.58 -7.52
C ARG A 162 12.49 -19.10 -8.97
N LEU A 163 11.61 -18.16 -9.34
CA LEU A 163 11.52 -17.59 -10.70
C LEU A 163 12.78 -16.84 -11.09
N TRP A 164 13.55 -16.30 -10.13
CA TRP A 164 14.84 -15.69 -10.41
C TRP A 164 15.83 -16.65 -11.07
N ARG A 165 15.80 -17.94 -10.69
CA ARG A 165 16.73 -18.93 -11.25
C ARG A 165 16.41 -19.31 -12.69
N THR A 166 15.14 -19.20 -13.10
CA THR A 166 14.69 -19.58 -14.44
C THR A 166 14.59 -18.36 -15.37
N ASN A 167 14.03 -17.24 -14.91
CA ASN A 167 13.78 -16.04 -15.72
C ASN A 167 13.96 -14.75 -14.87
N PRO A 168 15.20 -14.25 -14.69
CA PRO A 168 15.51 -13.11 -13.82
C PRO A 168 14.91 -11.78 -14.31
N GLU A 169 14.81 -11.56 -15.63
CA GLU A 169 14.22 -10.33 -16.19
C GLU A 169 12.71 -10.25 -15.90
N GLN A 170 12.00 -11.36 -16.10
CA GLN A 170 10.58 -11.45 -15.81
C GLN A 170 10.29 -11.25 -14.32
N PHE A 171 11.13 -11.83 -13.45
CA PHE A 171 11.00 -11.62 -12.01
C PHE A 171 11.19 -10.15 -11.65
N THR A 172 12.24 -9.51 -12.17
CA THR A 172 12.51 -8.07 -11.94
C THR A 172 11.34 -7.18 -12.37
N GLY A 173 10.75 -7.44 -13.54
CA GLY A 173 9.57 -6.69 -14.00
C GLY A 173 8.32 -6.88 -13.14
N ARG A 174 8.12 -8.07 -12.56
CA ARG A 174 7.01 -8.32 -11.62
C ARG A 174 7.22 -7.60 -10.29
N ILE A 175 8.44 -7.57 -9.77
CA ILE A 175 8.79 -6.83 -8.55
C ILE A 175 8.66 -5.32 -8.78
N GLU A 176 8.97 -4.83 -9.97
CA GLU A 176 8.72 -3.43 -10.33
C GLU A 176 7.22 -3.09 -10.23
N CYS A 177 6.34 -3.94 -10.78
CA CYS A 177 4.89 -3.75 -10.70
C CYS A 177 4.39 -3.81 -9.24
N ALA A 178 4.90 -4.76 -8.44
CA ALA A 178 4.59 -4.83 -7.01
C ALA A 178 5.09 -3.59 -6.25
N GLY A 179 6.26 -3.05 -6.64
CA GLY A 179 6.80 -1.80 -6.11
C GLY A 179 5.92 -0.61 -6.41
N LEU A 180 5.45 -0.46 -7.66
CA LEU A 180 4.49 0.59 -8.04
C LEU A 180 3.23 0.56 -7.18
N TYR A 181 2.68 -0.64 -6.92
CA TYR A 181 1.55 -0.80 -6.01
C TYR A 181 1.89 -0.39 -4.58
N TRP A 182 3.03 -0.83 -4.05
CA TRP A 182 3.45 -0.50 -2.69
C TRP A 182 3.64 1.01 -2.49
N HIS A 183 4.31 1.68 -3.44
CA HIS A 183 4.47 3.14 -3.44
C HIS A 183 3.15 3.89 -3.51
N PHE A 184 2.20 3.38 -4.29
CA PHE A 184 0.86 3.96 -4.38
C PHE A 184 0.14 3.89 -3.02
N VAL A 185 0.17 2.72 -2.37
CA VAL A 185 -0.44 2.55 -1.04
C VAL A 185 0.19 3.52 -0.04
N ASP A 186 1.52 3.65 -0.02
CA ASP A 186 2.22 4.62 0.84
C ASP A 186 1.80 6.08 0.54
N LEU A 187 1.66 6.43 -0.74
CA LEU A 187 1.21 7.77 -1.17
C LEU A 187 -0.21 8.07 -0.68
N VAL A 188 -1.13 7.12 -0.76
CA VAL A 188 -2.50 7.27 -0.21
C VAL A 188 -2.44 7.59 1.28
N TRP A 189 -1.55 6.92 2.04
CA TRP A 189 -1.39 7.20 3.47
C TRP A 189 -0.86 8.60 3.76
N ILE A 190 0.08 9.09 2.95
CA ILE A 190 0.64 10.45 3.07
C ILE A 190 -0.46 11.52 2.94
N PHE A 191 -1.49 11.29 2.12
CA PHE A 191 -2.66 12.19 2.05
C PHE A 191 -3.67 11.93 3.16
N LEU A 192 -3.88 10.66 3.52
CA LEU A 192 -4.83 10.28 4.56
C LEU A 192 -4.46 10.86 5.93
N PHE A 193 -3.18 10.83 6.29
CA PHE A 193 -2.71 11.30 7.58
C PHE A 193 -3.05 12.79 7.82
N PRO A 194 -2.66 13.77 6.99
CA PRO A 194 -3.05 15.17 7.18
C PRO A 194 -4.57 15.38 7.14
N VAL A 195 -5.27 14.70 6.24
CA VAL A 195 -6.72 14.90 6.06
C VAL A 195 -7.52 14.45 7.27
N LEU A 196 -7.15 13.35 7.93
CA LEU A 196 -7.88 12.84 9.10
C LEU A 196 -7.31 13.29 10.44
N TYR A 197 -5.98 13.50 10.54
CA TYR A 197 -5.33 13.83 11.81
C TYR A 197 -5.09 15.32 12.00
N LEU A 198 -4.99 16.12 10.93
CA LEU A 198 -4.63 17.55 11.03
C LEU A 198 -5.77 18.52 10.66
N LEU A 199 -6.70 18.14 9.78
CA LEU A 199 -7.89 18.91 9.37
C LEU A 199 -9.15 18.55 10.18
#